data_AF-A0A2V5NJ75-F1
#
_entry.id   AF-A0A2V5NJ75-F1
#
_cell.length_a   1.000
_cell.length_b   1.000
_cell.length_c   1.000
_cell.angle_alpha   90.00
_cell.angle_beta   90.00
_cell.angle_gamma   90.00
#
_symmetry.space_group_name_H-M   'P 1'
#
loop_
_entity.id
_entity.type
_entity.pdbx_description
1 polymer ?
#
loop_
_entity_poly.entity_id
_entity_poly.type
_entity_poly.pdbx_seq_one_letter_code
_entity_poly.pdbx_strand_id
1 'polypeptide(L)'
;MGHNFPTEYPHFSGDRIRYHFLFYFQAGNLEFLGLDPVWSLNLMSIGTLVAMLILVMALGEVVFNSRTVGRVGSFLFFFFGSLAYVPFLQKQPSIRAAIQAIRQRGEFLPTIFPYRGEAWGTWSQVTYLNQRHFASAIGILLLVLIFLFIRYRMREETRIKLNPSSNTVVPEPNASAETAPATVVPEPNALAETAPATVAPEPNALAETGPNAIPHEPIGPETLPEVKQETASVSVAREPTQQAVVIAEPFRATLAGFIFSGALLGLLPMWNSAVFIAAAAVLGVLFVLFPLRGQMLVLAIVAGVLALPQMLYLSTGSGRAHLPKLLHWGYTIDQPTAANVTKYLAYTFGFKWVLIVLALIFARSLQRRFFLA
;
A
#
# COMPACT_ATOMS: atom_id res chain seq x y z
N MET A 1 26.98 -15.80 19.04
CA MET A 1 27.22 -15.01 17.81
C MET A 1 28.20 -13.87 18.05
N GLY A 2 28.14 -13.15 19.16
CA GLY A 2 28.98 -11.97 19.44
C GLY A 2 30.47 -12.29 19.58
N HIS A 3 30.82 -13.49 20.04
CA HIS A 3 32.21 -13.98 20.12
C HIS A 3 32.65 -14.82 18.91
N ASN A 4 31.84 -14.86 17.85
CA ASN A 4 32.09 -15.66 16.66
C ASN A 4 32.96 -14.86 15.67
N PHE A 5 34.28 -14.85 15.92
CA PHE A 5 35.24 -14.17 15.06
C PHE A 5 36.46 -15.07 14.74
N PRO A 6 36.78 -15.32 13.45
CA PRO A 6 36.04 -14.88 12.25
C PRO A 6 34.63 -15.50 12.21
N THR A 7 33.64 -14.77 11.68
CA THR A 7 32.24 -15.19 11.78
C THR A 7 31.94 -16.48 11.01
N GLU A 8 31.64 -17.55 11.74
CA GLU A 8 31.27 -18.89 11.23
C GLU A 8 29.75 -19.13 11.20
N TYR A 9 29.30 -20.08 10.39
CA TYR A 9 27.87 -20.39 10.25
C TYR A 9 27.26 -20.89 11.57
N PRO A 10 26.12 -20.35 12.02
CA PRO A 10 25.51 -20.80 13.28
C PRO A 10 25.00 -22.24 13.21
N HIS A 11 24.72 -22.71 11.98
CA HIS A 11 24.17 -24.03 11.70
C HIS A 11 25.22 -25.03 11.18
N PHE A 12 26.41 -24.56 10.78
CA PHE A 12 27.47 -25.40 10.20
C PHE A 12 28.85 -24.92 10.69
N SER A 13 29.61 -25.79 11.35
CA SER A 13 30.95 -25.47 11.84
C SER A 13 31.99 -25.45 10.71
N GLY A 14 33.02 -24.61 10.84
CA GLY A 14 34.21 -24.62 9.96
C GLY A 14 34.09 -23.83 8.66
N ASP A 15 32.92 -23.27 8.34
CA ASP A 15 32.71 -22.39 7.17
C ASP A 15 32.27 -20.98 7.61
N ARG A 16 32.87 -19.95 6.97
CA ARG A 16 32.50 -18.55 7.21
C ARG A 16 31.06 -18.28 6.78
N ILE A 17 30.33 -17.44 7.51
CA ILE A 17 29.02 -16.95 7.04
C ILE A 17 29.23 -16.11 5.79
N ARG A 18 28.78 -16.64 4.66
CA ARG A 18 28.66 -15.87 3.42
C ARG A 18 27.24 -15.33 3.30
N TYR A 19 26.24 -16.18 3.54
CA TYR A 19 24.83 -15.86 3.34
C TYR A 19 23.94 -16.53 4.40
N HIS A 20 23.20 -15.82 5.26
CA HIS A 20 22.70 -14.45 5.19
C HIS A 20 23.41 -13.56 6.24
N PHE A 21 24.63 -13.10 5.92
CA PHE A 21 25.57 -12.50 6.86
C PHE A 21 25.00 -11.35 7.70
N LEU A 22 24.40 -10.35 7.07
CA LEU A 22 24.18 -9.06 7.71
C LEU A 22 23.17 -9.12 8.88
N PHE A 23 22.15 -9.96 8.77
CA PHE A 23 21.21 -10.20 9.86
C PHE A 23 21.89 -10.82 11.09
N TYR A 24 22.69 -11.88 10.87
CA TYR A 24 23.40 -12.55 11.96
C TYR A 24 24.53 -11.69 12.53
N PHE A 25 25.16 -10.86 11.71
CA PHE A 25 26.11 -9.85 12.16
C PHE A 25 25.45 -8.83 13.10
N GLN A 26 24.26 -8.32 12.75
CA GLN A 26 23.51 -7.42 13.63
C GLN A 26 23.07 -8.09 14.93
N ALA A 27 22.60 -9.35 14.87
CA ALA A 27 22.30 -10.12 16.07
C ALA A 27 23.56 -10.37 16.92
N GLY A 28 24.71 -10.60 16.29
CA GLY A 28 26.00 -10.71 16.97
C GLY A 28 26.42 -9.40 17.66
N ASN A 29 26.18 -8.24 17.03
CA ASN A 29 26.44 -6.95 17.67
C ASN A 29 25.53 -6.72 18.89
N LEU A 30 24.26 -7.11 18.82
CA LEU A 30 23.35 -7.06 19.97
C LEU A 30 23.86 -7.94 21.12
N GLU A 31 24.35 -9.13 20.80
CA GLU A 31 24.94 -10.03 21.80
C GLU A 31 26.25 -9.47 22.38
N PHE A 32 27.10 -8.90 21.54
CA PHE A 32 28.32 -8.22 21.97
C PHE A 32 28.04 -7.05 22.92
N LEU A 33 26.93 -6.34 22.71
CA LEU A 33 26.45 -5.27 23.59
C LEU A 33 25.82 -5.77 24.91
N GLY A 34 25.78 -7.09 25.13
CA GLY A 34 25.37 -7.70 26.40
C GLY A 34 24.00 -8.38 26.39
N LEU A 35 23.32 -8.47 25.24
CA LEU A 35 22.09 -9.26 25.13
C LEU A 35 22.40 -10.76 25.03
N ASP A 36 21.54 -11.59 25.61
CA ASP A 36 21.59 -13.03 25.38
C ASP A 36 21.33 -13.36 23.89
N PRO A 37 22.01 -14.36 23.29
CA PRO A 37 21.85 -14.71 21.88
C PRO A 37 20.38 -14.97 21.46
N VAL A 38 19.56 -15.57 22.34
CA VAL A 38 18.14 -15.83 22.08
C VAL A 38 17.39 -14.52 21.94
N TRP A 39 17.64 -13.56 22.84
CA TRP A 39 17.04 -12.23 22.79
C TRP A 39 17.54 -11.42 21.59
N SER A 40 18.83 -11.45 21.30
CA SER A 40 19.42 -10.77 20.13
C SER A 40 18.76 -11.21 18.82
N LEU A 41 18.57 -12.52 18.64
CA LEU A 41 17.91 -13.08 17.46
C LEU A 41 16.41 -12.76 17.42
N ASN A 42 15.71 -12.93 18.55
CA ASN A 42 14.26 -12.79 18.59
C ASN A 42 13.80 -11.33 18.53
N LEU A 43 14.46 -10.41 19.22
CA LEU A 43 14.13 -8.98 19.15
C LEU A 43 14.35 -8.43 17.74
N MET A 44 15.46 -8.80 17.10
CA MET A 44 15.72 -8.41 15.71
C MET A 44 14.66 -9.00 14.76
N SER A 45 14.27 -10.26 14.97
CA SER A 45 13.21 -10.90 14.18
C SER A 45 11.86 -10.22 14.37
N ILE A 46 11.47 -9.91 15.61
CA ILE A 46 10.21 -9.21 15.89
C ILE A 46 10.22 -7.80 15.28
N GLY A 47 11.29 -7.05 15.52
CA GLY A 47 11.44 -5.68 15.03
C GLY A 47 11.37 -5.60 13.50
N THR A 48 12.08 -6.50 12.80
CA THR A 48 12.08 -6.52 11.34
C THR A 48 10.75 -6.98 10.74
N LEU A 49 10.04 -7.93 11.37
CA LEU A 49 8.70 -8.32 10.95
C LEU A 49 7.69 -7.19 11.15
N VAL A 50 7.67 -6.56 12.33
CA VAL A 50 6.78 -5.44 12.64
C VAL A 50 7.05 -4.27 11.69
N ALA A 51 8.32 -3.92 11.44
CA ALA A 51 8.68 -2.88 10.50
C ALA A 51 8.19 -3.19 9.08
N MET A 52 8.37 -4.43 8.61
CA MET A 52 7.86 -4.87 7.30
C MET A 52 6.32 -4.74 7.23
N LEU A 53 5.59 -5.16 8.27
CA LEU A 53 4.13 -5.04 8.32
C LEU A 53 3.67 -3.58 8.32
N ILE A 54 4.37 -2.69 9.03
CA ILE A 54 4.13 -1.24 8.97
C ILE A 54 4.34 -0.71 7.55
N LEU A 55 5.38 -1.18 6.85
CA LEU A 55 5.63 -0.78 5.47
C LEU A 55 4.58 -1.36 4.50
N VAL A 56 4.04 -2.55 4.74
CA VAL A 56 2.87 -3.06 3.99
C VAL A 56 1.66 -2.14 4.21
N MET A 57 1.40 -1.72 5.45
CA MET A 57 0.32 -0.78 5.75
C MET A 57 0.54 0.56 5.04
N ALA A 58 1.75 1.11 5.12
CA ALA A 58 2.11 2.38 4.49
C ALA A 58 2.00 2.31 2.97
N LEU A 59 2.45 1.22 2.34
CA LEU A 59 2.31 1.03 0.89
C LEU A 59 0.84 0.98 0.50
N GLY A 60 0.00 0.24 1.21
CA GLY A 60 -1.44 0.21 0.95
C GLY A 60 -2.09 1.59 1.11
N GLU A 61 -1.73 2.34 2.15
CA GLU A 61 -2.22 3.72 2.34
C GLU A 61 -1.77 4.64 1.20
N VAL A 62 -0.51 4.57 0.80
CA VAL A 62 0.05 5.42 -0.28
C VAL A 62 -0.57 5.09 -1.64
N VAL A 63 -0.76 3.80 -1.94
CA VAL A 63 -1.32 3.35 -3.22
C VAL A 63 -2.81 3.66 -3.34
N PHE A 64 -3.57 3.45 -2.27
CA PHE A 64 -5.03 3.55 -2.29
C PHE A 64 -5.59 4.83 -1.64
N ASN A 65 -4.73 5.67 -1.07
CA ASN A 65 -5.12 6.81 -0.24
C ASN A 65 -6.07 6.41 0.90
N SER A 66 -5.84 5.24 1.51
CA SER A 66 -6.72 4.67 2.53
C SER A 66 -5.96 3.84 3.57
N ARG A 67 -6.00 4.29 4.82
CA ARG A 67 -5.44 3.58 5.98
C ARG A 67 -6.07 2.21 6.19
N THR A 68 -7.37 2.10 5.96
CA THR A 68 -8.10 0.83 6.11
C THR A 68 -7.56 -0.21 5.15
N VAL A 69 -7.29 0.16 3.89
CA VAL A 69 -6.72 -0.77 2.90
C VAL A 69 -5.33 -1.23 3.33
N GLY A 70 -4.47 -0.32 3.81
CA GLY A 70 -3.16 -0.68 4.37
C GLY A 70 -3.26 -1.67 5.53
N ARG A 71 -4.11 -1.38 6.52
CA ARG A 71 -4.32 -2.24 7.70
C ARG A 71 -4.85 -3.63 7.31
N VAL A 72 -5.84 -3.69 6.43
CA VAL A 72 -6.39 -4.95 5.92
C VAL A 72 -5.30 -5.72 5.17
N GLY A 73 -4.50 -5.07 4.33
CA GLY A 73 -3.38 -5.70 3.62
C GLY A 73 -2.35 -6.33 4.58
N SER A 74 -1.95 -5.59 5.62
CA SER A 74 -1.04 -6.12 6.64
C SER A 74 -1.67 -7.20 7.50
N PHE A 75 -2.98 -7.18 7.76
CA PHE A 75 -3.67 -8.25 8.46
C PHE A 75 -3.73 -9.53 7.60
N LEU A 76 -4.03 -9.39 6.31
CA LEU A 76 -4.09 -10.49 5.35
C LEU A 76 -2.73 -11.15 5.09
N PHE A 77 -1.62 -10.53 5.50
CA PHE A 77 -0.29 -11.14 5.48
C PHE A 77 -0.25 -12.50 6.18
N PHE A 78 -0.95 -12.64 7.31
CA PHE A 78 -0.97 -13.87 8.11
C PHE A 78 -1.83 -14.98 7.50
N PHE A 79 -2.56 -14.70 6.41
CA PHE A 79 -3.44 -15.65 5.75
C PHE A 79 -2.80 -16.16 4.46
N PHE A 80 -2.55 -17.47 4.42
CA PHE A 80 -2.02 -18.15 3.24
C PHE A 80 -3.11 -18.25 2.16
N GLY A 81 -2.74 -17.98 0.91
CA GLY A 81 -3.67 -18.02 -0.23
C GLY A 81 -3.87 -19.42 -0.83
N SER A 82 -3.04 -20.39 -0.43
CA SER A 82 -2.95 -21.70 -1.06
C SER A 82 -4.26 -22.47 -1.03
N LEU A 83 -4.56 -23.20 -2.11
CA LEU A 83 -5.74 -24.06 -2.23
C LEU A 83 -5.63 -25.39 -1.46
N ALA A 84 -4.61 -25.57 -0.60
CA ALA A 84 -4.44 -26.78 0.21
C ALA A 84 -5.62 -27.12 1.12
N TYR A 85 -6.44 -26.14 1.49
CA TYR A 85 -7.67 -26.37 2.23
C TYR A 85 -8.75 -27.10 1.42
N VAL A 86 -8.75 -27.01 0.08
CA VAL A 86 -9.79 -27.61 -0.78
C VAL A 86 -9.81 -29.14 -0.64
N PRO A 87 -8.73 -29.88 -0.95
CA PRO A 87 -8.71 -31.34 -0.78
C PRO A 87 -8.82 -31.75 0.70
N PHE A 88 -8.40 -30.90 1.63
CA PHE A 88 -8.57 -31.16 3.07
C PHE A 88 -10.04 -31.14 3.49
N LEU A 89 -10.81 -30.14 3.05
CA LEU A 89 -12.23 -30.01 3.37
C LEU A 89 -13.09 -31.05 2.63
N GLN A 90 -12.75 -31.39 1.38
CA GLN A 90 -13.44 -32.42 0.61
C GLN A 90 -13.38 -33.81 1.25
N LYS A 91 -12.36 -34.09 2.08
CA LYS A 91 -12.23 -35.36 2.81
C LYS A 91 -13.10 -35.42 4.07
N GLN A 92 -13.71 -34.31 4.50
CA GLN A 92 -14.48 -34.26 5.73
C GLN A 92 -15.92 -34.75 5.50
N PRO A 93 -16.46 -35.62 6.36
CA PRO A 93 -17.80 -36.18 6.17
C PRO A 93 -18.93 -35.18 6.48
N SER A 94 -18.64 -34.09 7.18
CA SER A 94 -19.60 -33.04 7.50
C SER A 94 -18.91 -31.72 7.88
N ILE A 95 -19.66 -30.62 7.91
CA ILE A 95 -19.17 -29.31 8.38
C ILE A 95 -18.71 -29.38 9.84
N ARG A 96 -19.42 -30.12 10.70
CA ARG A 96 -19.01 -30.31 12.10
C ARG A 96 -17.68 -31.03 12.21
N ALA A 97 -17.49 -32.10 11.42
CA ALA A 97 -16.22 -32.82 11.34
C ALA A 97 -15.11 -31.91 10.80
N ALA A 98 -15.39 -31.07 9.80
CA ALA A 98 -14.42 -30.11 9.28
C ALA A 98 -13.98 -29.08 10.33
N ILE A 99 -14.91 -28.48 11.08
CA ILE A 99 -14.58 -27.55 12.17
C ILE A 99 -13.75 -28.23 13.24
N GLN A 100 -14.10 -29.46 13.61
CA GLN A 100 -13.34 -30.24 14.58
C GLN A 100 -11.92 -30.55 14.07
N ALA A 101 -11.78 -30.96 12.80
CA ALA A 101 -10.51 -31.24 12.16
C ALA A 101 -9.62 -29.99 12.07
N ILE A 102 -10.20 -28.81 11.81
CA ILE A 102 -9.48 -27.52 11.82
C ILE A 102 -8.98 -27.21 13.24
N ARG A 103 -9.84 -27.33 14.26
CA ARG A 103 -9.48 -27.02 15.65
C ARG A 103 -8.38 -27.92 16.20
N GLN A 104 -8.34 -29.18 15.77
CA GLN A 104 -7.35 -30.16 16.19
C GLN A 104 -6.05 -30.07 15.38
N ARG A 105 -5.97 -29.19 14.38
CA ARG A 105 -4.83 -29.11 13.47
C ARG A 105 -3.67 -28.34 14.11
N GLY A 106 -2.57 -29.04 14.39
CA GLY A 106 -1.30 -28.42 14.82
C GLY A 106 -0.30 -28.15 13.69
N GLU A 107 -0.52 -28.72 12.50
CA GLU A 107 0.43 -28.69 11.38
C GLU A 107 -0.15 -28.03 10.13
N PHE A 108 0.74 -27.51 9.28
CA PHE A 108 0.37 -26.99 7.97
C PHE A 108 -0.32 -28.04 7.10
N LEU A 109 -1.20 -27.57 6.22
CA LEU A 109 -1.82 -28.44 5.21
C LEU A 109 -0.80 -28.71 4.11
N PRO A 110 -0.50 -29.98 3.78
CA PRO A 110 0.41 -30.30 2.70
C PRO A 110 -0.18 -29.84 1.37
N THR A 111 0.68 -29.42 0.45
CA THR A 111 0.24 -29.14 -0.91
C THR A 111 -0.05 -30.45 -1.67
N ILE A 112 -0.73 -30.35 -2.80
CA ILE A 112 -0.95 -31.51 -3.69
C ILE A 112 0.29 -31.87 -4.50
N PHE A 113 1.35 -31.06 -4.45
CA PHE A 113 2.55 -31.28 -5.24
C PHE A 113 3.57 -32.08 -4.43
N PRO A 114 4.24 -33.07 -5.03
CA PRO A 114 5.25 -33.88 -4.35
C PRO A 114 6.64 -33.19 -4.34
N TYR A 115 6.69 -31.87 -4.36
CA TYR A 115 7.95 -31.12 -4.45
C TYR A 115 8.63 -30.99 -3.08
N ARG A 116 9.92 -30.64 -3.10
CA ARG A 116 10.69 -30.42 -1.88
C ARG A 116 10.21 -29.18 -1.13
N GLY A 117 9.93 -29.33 0.16
CA GLY A 117 9.63 -28.20 1.06
C GLY A 117 8.15 -27.77 1.10
N GLU A 118 7.27 -28.52 0.45
CA GLU A 118 5.83 -28.24 0.36
C GLU A 118 5.09 -28.35 1.71
N ALA A 119 5.67 -29.03 2.71
CA ALA A 119 5.09 -29.17 4.04
C ALA A 119 5.37 -27.97 4.97
N TRP A 120 6.23 -27.03 4.57
CA TRP A 120 6.79 -26.05 5.51
C TRP A 120 6.07 -24.71 5.49
N GLY A 121 5.41 -24.31 4.40
CA GLY A 121 4.75 -23.01 4.26
C GLY A 121 5.73 -21.81 4.28
N THR A 122 5.49 -20.80 3.43
CA THR A 122 6.44 -19.68 3.21
C THR A 122 6.69 -18.80 4.44
N TRP A 123 5.74 -18.78 5.40
CA TRP A 123 5.81 -17.99 6.64
C TRP A 123 5.36 -18.78 7.87
N SER A 124 5.50 -20.11 7.85
CA SER A 124 5.33 -20.87 9.09
C SER A 124 6.36 -20.43 10.12
N GLN A 125 6.10 -20.70 11.39
CA GLN A 125 7.05 -20.41 12.45
C GLN A 125 8.42 -21.08 12.19
N VAL A 126 8.42 -22.32 11.71
CA VAL A 126 9.66 -23.06 11.39
C VAL A 126 10.41 -22.39 10.24
N THR A 127 9.73 -22.08 9.13
CA THR A 127 10.34 -21.40 7.99
C THR A 127 10.83 -20.01 8.38
N TYR A 128 10.06 -19.27 9.18
CA TYR A 128 10.40 -17.94 9.64
C TYR A 128 11.65 -17.95 10.53
N LEU A 129 11.78 -18.91 11.45
CA LEU A 129 13.00 -19.02 12.28
C LEU A 129 14.24 -19.32 11.44
N ASN A 130 14.10 -20.05 10.32
CA ASN A 130 15.19 -20.33 9.38
C ASN A 130 15.46 -19.18 8.39
N GLN A 131 14.44 -18.38 8.06
CA GLN A 131 14.49 -17.31 7.06
C GLN A 131 14.17 -15.92 7.63
N ARG A 132 14.50 -15.69 8.91
CA ARG A 132 14.13 -14.48 9.67
C ARG A 132 14.61 -13.16 9.05
N HIS A 133 15.74 -13.19 8.33
CA HIS A 133 16.28 -12.05 7.58
C HIS A 133 15.43 -11.66 6.36
N PHE A 134 14.50 -12.52 5.91
CA PHE A 134 13.66 -12.27 4.75
C PHE A 134 12.73 -11.07 4.98
N ALA A 135 12.21 -10.91 6.21
CA ALA A 135 11.32 -9.79 6.55
C ALA A 135 12.01 -8.42 6.40
N SER A 136 13.26 -8.29 6.88
CA SER A 136 14.01 -7.03 6.73
C SER A 136 14.36 -6.73 5.28
N ALA A 137 14.75 -7.74 4.50
CA ALA A 137 15.03 -7.56 3.08
C ALA A 137 13.79 -7.11 2.29
N ILE A 138 12.62 -7.72 2.54
CA ILE A 138 11.34 -7.27 1.97
C ILE A 138 11.01 -5.86 2.44
N GLY A 139 11.23 -5.55 3.72
CA GLY A 139 11.03 -4.20 4.26
C GLY A 139 11.82 -3.13 3.50
N ILE A 140 13.10 -3.38 3.22
CA ILE A 140 13.94 -2.47 2.41
C ILE A 140 13.34 -2.28 1.01
N LEU A 141 12.92 -3.36 0.35
CA LEU A 141 12.25 -3.27 -0.95
C LEU A 141 10.95 -2.44 -0.88
N LEU A 142 10.10 -2.71 0.11
CA LEU A 142 8.85 -1.96 0.32
C LEU A 142 9.10 -0.47 0.52
N LEU A 143 10.13 -0.10 1.28
CA LEU A 143 10.51 1.30 1.48
C LEU A 143 10.83 2.01 0.16
N VAL A 144 11.59 1.34 -0.71
CA VAL A 144 11.91 1.86 -2.05
C VAL A 144 10.68 1.92 -2.94
N LEU A 145 9.82 0.90 -2.89
CA LEU A 145 8.56 0.87 -3.66
C LEU A 145 7.60 2.00 -3.23
N ILE A 146 7.50 2.30 -1.94
CA ILE A 146 6.74 3.44 -1.41
C ILE A 146 7.29 4.75 -1.98
N PHE A 147 8.62 4.94 -1.88
CA PHE A 147 9.27 6.13 -2.44
C PHE A 147 8.98 6.28 -3.94
N LEU A 148 9.15 5.22 -4.72
CA LEU A 148 8.92 5.25 -6.15
C LEU A 148 7.47 5.56 -6.49
N PHE A 149 6.50 4.93 -5.81
CA PHE A 149 5.09 5.22 -6.03
C PHE A 149 4.76 6.69 -5.77
N ILE A 150 5.28 7.27 -4.68
CA ILE A 150 5.12 8.69 -4.38
C ILE A 150 5.68 9.55 -5.52
N ARG A 151 6.89 9.25 -6.02
CA ARG A 151 7.50 10.01 -7.12
C ARG A 151 6.72 9.88 -8.43
N TYR A 152 6.18 8.70 -8.74
CA TYR A 152 5.34 8.51 -9.93
C TYR A 152 4.02 9.27 -9.83
N ARG A 153 3.37 9.23 -8.66
CA ARG A 153 2.14 9.99 -8.40
C ARG A 153 2.38 11.49 -8.55
N MET A 154 3.43 12.04 -7.93
CA MET A 154 3.80 13.45 -8.07
C MET A 154 4.04 13.83 -9.53
N ARG A 155 4.76 12.98 -10.29
CA ARG A 155 5.04 13.23 -11.70
C ARG A 155 3.77 13.25 -12.56
N GLU A 156 2.83 12.35 -12.29
CA GLU A 156 1.54 12.31 -12.98
C GLU A 156 0.68 13.54 -12.65
N GLU A 157 0.62 13.94 -11.38
CA GLU A 157 -0.09 15.15 -10.94
C GLU A 157 0.49 16.42 -11.61
N THR A 158 1.82 16.57 -11.64
CA THR A 158 2.48 17.68 -12.35
C THR A 158 2.16 17.65 -13.85
N ARG A 159 2.16 16.47 -14.49
CA ARG A 159 1.83 16.33 -15.91
C ARG A 159 0.39 16.76 -16.21
N ILE A 160 -0.56 16.37 -15.36
CA ILE A 160 -1.97 16.75 -15.49
C ILE A 160 -2.14 18.27 -15.33
N LYS A 161 -1.50 18.88 -14.33
CA LYS A 161 -1.54 20.33 -14.09
C LYS A 161 -0.98 21.14 -15.27
N LEU A 162 0.10 20.65 -15.89
CA LEU A 162 0.75 21.33 -17.02
C LEU A 162 0.03 21.11 -18.37
N ASN A 163 -0.83 20.10 -18.50
CA ASN A 163 -1.57 19.84 -19.74
C ASN A 163 -3.06 19.52 -19.48
N PRO A 164 -3.86 20.54 -19.11
CA PRO A 164 -5.27 20.37 -18.74
C PRO A 164 -6.17 19.90 -19.90
N SER A 165 -5.78 20.20 -21.14
CA SER A 165 -6.58 19.98 -22.37
C SER A 165 -6.57 18.54 -22.88
N SER A 166 -5.85 17.62 -22.24
CA SER A 166 -5.77 16.21 -22.66
C SER A 166 -6.87 15.30 -22.10
N ASN A 167 -7.72 15.79 -21.18
CA ASN A 167 -8.78 15.01 -20.53
C ASN A 167 -10.18 15.66 -20.58
N THR A 168 -10.37 16.71 -21.39
CA THR A 168 -11.70 17.29 -21.58
C THR A 168 -12.46 16.44 -22.61
N VAL A 169 -13.35 15.56 -22.14
CA VAL A 169 -14.45 15.07 -22.99
C VAL A 169 -15.33 16.29 -23.24
N VAL A 170 -15.10 16.96 -24.37
CA VAL A 170 -15.97 18.01 -24.89
C VAL A 170 -17.26 17.32 -25.34
N PRO A 171 -18.45 17.67 -24.80
CA PRO A 171 -19.70 17.27 -25.44
C PRO A 171 -19.75 17.99 -26.79
N GLU A 172 -20.02 17.25 -27.88
CA GLU A 172 -20.25 17.83 -29.20
C GLU A 172 -21.21 19.04 -29.11
N PRO A 173 -20.85 20.21 -29.68
CA PRO A 173 -21.82 21.26 -29.88
C PRO A 173 -22.69 20.86 -31.07
N ASN A 174 -23.88 20.33 -30.78
CA ASN A 174 -24.88 20.13 -31.82
C ASN A 174 -25.28 21.48 -32.42
N ALA A 175 -25.37 21.45 -33.74
CA ALA A 175 -25.38 22.56 -34.65
C ALA A 175 -26.74 23.28 -34.75
N SER A 176 -26.62 24.55 -35.15
CA SER A 176 -27.53 25.30 -36.04
C SER A 176 -28.91 25.74 -35.54
N ALA A 177 -28.93 27.03 -35.18
CA ALA A 177 -29.84 28.08 -35.70
C ALA A 177 -31.14 27.64 -36.37
N GLU A 178 -32.27 28.01 -35.77
CA GLU A 178 -33.50 28.26 -36.49
C GLU A 178 -34.04 29.66 -36.13
N THR A 179 -34.31 30.39 -37.20
CA THR A 179 -34.61 31.82 -37.31
C THR A 179 -36.02 32.12 -36.81
N ALA A 180 -36.20 33.21 -36.05
CA ALA A 180 -37.52 33.81 -35.82
C ALA A 180 -38.12 34.35 -37.13
N PRO A 181 -39.47 34.48 -37.20
CA PRO A 181 -39.99 35.84 -37.23
C PRO A 181 -41.24 36.07 -36.36
N ALA A 182 -41.50 37.35 -36.16
CA ALA A 182 -42.40 37.96 -35.20
C ALA A 182 -43.90 37.97 -35.58
N THR A 183 -44.71 38.18 -34.53
CA THR A 183 -46.04 38.87 -34.48
C THR A 183 -47.26 38.21 -35.12
N VAL A 184 -48.29 37.91 -34.32
CA VAL A 184 -49.68 38.46 -34.38
C VAL A 184 -50.41 38.16 -33.05
N VAL A 185 -51.05 39.16 -32.45
CA VAL A 185 -52.11 39.10 -31.42
C VAL A 185 -53.31 39.85 -32.00
N PRO A 186 -54.57 39.38 -31.88
CA PRO A 186 -55.47 39.87 -30.81
C PRO A 186 -56.44 38.83 -30.17
N GLU A 187 -56.83 39.19 -28.94
CA GLU A 187 -57.86 38.71 -27.96
C GLU A 187 -59.33 38.62 -28.47
N PRO A 188 -60.42 38.38 -27.65
CA PRO A 188 -60.60 37.85 -26.26
C PRO A 188 -61.85 36.92 -26.03
N ASN A 189 -62.07 36.44 -24.78
CA ASN A 189 -63.33 36.12 -24.05
C ASN A 189 -63.21 34.79 -23.24
N ALA A 190 -63.83 34.53 -22.08
CA ALA A 190 -64.44 35.23 -20.94
C ALA A 190 -64.94 34.12 -19.95
N LEU A 191 -65.22 34.48 -18.67
CA LEU A 191 -66.00 33.76 -17.61
C LEU A 191 -65.21 32.73 -16.75
N ALA A 192 -65.00 32.84 -15.43
CA ALA A 192 -65.80 33.15 -14.22
C ALA A 192 -66.50 31.93 -13.57
N GLU A 193 -66.13 31.60 -12.31
CA GLU A 193 -66.94 31.04 -11.18
C GLU A 193 -65.98 30.54 -10.05
N THR A 194 -65.83 31.23 -8.90
CA THR A 194 -66.56 31.20 -7.60
C THR A 194 -66.29 29.99 -6.67
N ALA A 195 -65.88 30.31 -5.43
CA ALA A 195 -65.70 29.44 -4.24
C ALA A 195 -67.06 29.08 -3.56
N PRO A 196 -67.16 28.33 -2.42
CA PRO A 196 -66.68 28.77 -1.08
C PRO A 196 -66.31 27.66 -0.05
N ALA A 197 -66.08 28.11 1.19
CA ALA A 197 -65.40 27.53 2.35
C ALA A 197 -66.27 26.78 3.40
N THR A 198 -65.63 26.19 4.44
CA THR A 198 -66.13 25.97 5.84
C THR A 198 -64.97 25.40 6.71
N VAL A 199 -64.41 26.07 7.73
CA VAL A 199 -64.78 26.37 9.15
C VAL A 199 -64.59 25.20 10.15
N ALA A 200 -63.88 25.51 11.26
CA ALA A 200 -63.37 24.69 12.40
C ALA A 200 -64.47 24.30 13.44
N PRO A 201 -64.22 23.70 14.65
CA PRO A 201 -63.30 24.16 15.73
C PRO A 201 -62.60 23.08 16.64
N GLU A 202 -61.78 23.57 17.59
CA GLU A 202 -61.00 23.01 18.74
C GLU A 202 -61.86 22.44 19.93
N PRO A 203 -61.39 22.13 21.18
CA PRO A 203 -60.03 21.96 21.81
C PRO A 203 -59.90 20.77 22.84
N ASN A 204 -58.71 20.54 23.45
CA ASN A 204 -58.54 20.46 24.92
C ASN A 204 -57.08 20.22 25.41
N ALA A 205 -56.77 20.84 26.55
CA ALA A 205 -55.52 20.81 27.31
C ALA A 205 -55.58 19.85 28.52
N LEU A 206 -54.44 19.51 29.11
CA LEU A 206 -54.29 19.17 30.54
C LEU A 206 -52.88 19.56 31.02
N ALA A 207 -52.85 20.24 32.16
CA ALA A 207 -51.69 20.80 32.86
C ALA A 207 -51.58 20.18 34.26
N GLU A 208 -50.39 20.17 34.86
CA GLU A 208 -50.10 20.24 36.31
C GLU A 208 -48.61 20.62 36.45
N THR A 209 -48.07 21.44 37.36
CA THR A 209 -48.53 22.25 38.50
C THR A 209 -47.36 23.21 38.88
N GLY A 210 -47.65 24.44 39.34
CA GLY A 210 -46.68 25.34 40.03
C GLY A 210 -46.58 25.00 41.54
N PRO A 211 -46.27 25.93 42.48
CA PRO A 211 -46.01 27.37 42.34
C PRO A 211 -44.95 27.97 43.32
N ASN A 212 -44.58 29.24 43.12
CA ASN A 212 -44.46 30.33 44.14
C ASN A 212 -43.50 31.43 43.62
N ALA A 213 -43.66 32.74 43.83
CA ALA A 213 -44.77 33.66 44.01
C ALA A 213 -44.14 35.05 44.32
N ILE A 214 -44.21 35.96 43.35
CA ILE A 214 -44.39 37.44 43.44
C ILE A 214 -43.29 38.34 44.11
N PRO A 215 -43.30 39.69 43.95
CA PRO A 215 -42.40 40.47 43.06
C PRO A 215 -41.69 41.65 43.77
N HIS A 216 -40.94 42.52 43.07
CA HIS A 216 -40.92 43.99 43.27
C HIS A 216 -39.94 44.72 42.32
N GLU A 217 -40.45 45.71 41.58
CA GLU A 217 -39.77 46.84 40.90
C GLU A 217 -39.46 47.99 41.91
N PRO A 218 -38.91 49.17 41.53
CA PRO A 218 -37.74 49.50 40.66
C PRO A 218 -36.85 50.62 41.29
N ILE A 219 -35.55 50.73 40.98
CA ILE A 219 -34.75 51.97 41.24
C ILE A 219 -33.65 52.14 40.18
N GLY A 220 -33.62 53.30 39.50
CA GLY A 220 -32.42 53.87 38.84
C GLY A 220 -31.98 55.15 39.60
N PRO A 221 -31.11 56.04 39.07
CA PRO A 221 -30.25 56.00 37.86
C PRO A 221 -28.79 56.48 38.12
N GLU A 222 -27.86 56.32 37.17
CA GLU A 222 -26.72 57.26 36.86
C GLU A 222 -25.91 56.75 35.63
N THR A 223 -26.09 57.34 34.44
CA THR A 223 -25.25 58.35 33.72
C THR A 223 -24.10 57.77 32.85
N LEU A 224 -24.32 57.53 31.53
CA LEU A 224 -23.97 58.36 30.32
C LEU A 224 -22.63 57.95 29.63
N PRO A 225 -22.38 58.16 28.31
CA PRO A 225 -23.27 58.30 27.15
C PRO A 225 -22.87 57.46 25.90
N GLU A 226 -23.76 57.52 24.92
CA GLU A 226 -23.86 56.87 23.61
C GLU A 226 -22.94 57.46 22.50
N VAL A 227 -22.39 56.63 21.60
CA VAL A 227 -21.96 57.05 20.24
C VAL A 227 -22.29 56.00 19.18
N LYS A 228 -23.38 56.28 18.45
CA LYS A 228 -23.74 56.07 17.03
C LYS A 228 -23.02 54.97 16.21
N GLN A 229 -23.83 54.01 15.74
CA GLN A 229 -23.58 53.19 14.56
C GLN A 229 -23.64 54.04 13.28
N GLU A 230 -22.61 53.93 12.45
CA GLU A 230 -22.60 54.41 11.08
C GLU A 230 -22.36 53.22 10.14
N THR A 231 -23.30 52.99 9.23
CA THR A 231 -23.32 51.91 8.26
C THR A 231 -22.35 52.22 7.12
N ALA A 232 -21.25 51.47 7.04
CA ALA A 232 -20.36 51.48 5.87
C ALA A 232 -20.31 50.09 5.24
N SER A 233 -20.85 50.01 4.02
CA SER A 233 -20.80 48.86 3.13
C SER A 233 -19.36 48.49 2.78
N VAL A 234 -18.84 47.41 3.35
CA VAL A 234 -17.55 46.85 2.95
C VAL A 234 -17.76 46.00 1.69
N SER A 235 -17.39 46.58 0.56
CA SER A 235 -17.11 45.88 -0.69
C SER A 235 -16.07 44.79 -0.44
N VAL A 236 -16.48 43.53 -0.49
CA VAL A 236 -15.57 42.37 -0.49
C VAL A 236 -14.76 42.42 -1.78
N ALA A 237 -13.54 42.98 -1.69
CA ALA A 237 -12.54 42.87 -2.74
C ALA A 237 -12.20 41.39 -2.92
N ARG A 238 -12.48 40.85 -4.12
CA ARG A 238 -12.02 39.51 -4.52
C ARG A 238 -10.49 39.50 -4.50
N GLU A 239 -9.91 38.65 -3.67
CA GLU A 239 -8.48 38.33 -3.75
C GLU A 239 -8.15 37.85 -5.16
N PRO A 240 -7.05 38.36 -5.77
CA PRO A 240 -6.63 37.88 -7.07
C PRO A 240 -6.19 36.43 -6.92
N THR A 241 -6.78 35.57 -7.74
CA THR A 241 -6.41 34.15 -7.85
C THR A 241 -4.94 34.07 -8.25
N GLN A 242 -4.04 33.88 -7.30
CA GLN A 242 -2.65 33.53 -7.57
C GLN A 242 -2.66 32.16 -8.25
N GLN A 243 -2.63 32.17 -9.58
CA GLN A 243 -2.24 31.01 -10.36
C GLN A 243 -0.80 30.68 -9.98
N ALA A 244 -0.63 29.73 -9.05
CA ALA A 244 0.66 29.22 -8.66
C ALA A 244 1.35 28.64 -9.91
N VAL A 245 2.35 29.35 -10.42
CA VAL A 245 3.22 28.88 -11.51
C VAL A 245 3.91 27.61 -11.00
N VAL A 246 3.48 26.45 -11.50
CA VAL A 246 4.08 25.15 -11.14
C VAL A 246 5.42 25.04 -11.87
N ILE A 247 6.50 25.48 -11.21
CA ILE A 247 7.86 25.27 -11.71
C ILE A 247 8.22 23.79 -11.50
N ALA A 248 8.52 23.08 -12.59
CA ALA A 248 8.95 21.69 -12.52
C ALA A 248 10.30 21.57 -11.79
N GLU A 249 10.40 20.67 -10.80
CA GLU A 249 11.65 20.42 -10.09
C GLU A 249 12.81 20.06 -11.05
N PRO A 250 14.00 20.65 -10.89
CA PRO A 250 15.15 20.32 -11.72
C PRO A 250 15.60 18.88 -11.46
N PHE A 251 16.02 18.18 -12.52
CA PHE A 251 16.42 16.76 -12.47
C PHE A 251 17.37 16.45 -11.30
N ARG A 252 18.42 17.27 -11.12
CA ARG A 252 19.42 17.10 -10.06
C ARG A 252 18.84 17.13 -8.64
N ALA A 253 17.85 17.99 -8.39
CA ALA A 253 17.21 18.08 -7.08
C ALA A 253 16.43 16.79 -6.74
N THR A 254 16.00 16.05 -7.76
CA THR A 254 15.27 14.78 -7.58
C THR A 254 16.18 13.57 -7.32
N LEU A 255 17.49 13.68 -7.56
CA LEU A 255 18.39 12.52 -7.57
C LEU A 255 18.71 11.94 -6.20
N ALA A 256 18.76 12.75 -5.15
CA ALA A 256 19.21 12.30 -3.83
C ALA A 256 18.41 11.09 -3.31
N GLY A 257 17.07 11.12 -3.45
CA GLY A 257 16.21 10.00 -3.06
C GLY A 257 16.43 8.73 -3.87
N PHE A 258 16.76 8.85 -5.17
CA PHE A 258 17.06 7.72 -6.04
C PHE A 258 18.44 7.13 -5.75
N ILE A 259 19.44 7.97 -5.46
CA ILE A 259 20.77 7.52 -5.03
C ILE A 259 20.66 6.77 -3.70
N PHE A 260 19.94 7.33 -2.73
CA PHE A 260 19.70 6.68 -1.44
C PHE A 260 18.96 5.34 -1.60
N SER A 261 17.90 5.31 -2.41
CA SER A 261 17.18 4.07 -2.72
C SER A 261 18.08 3.04 -3.42
N GLY A 262 18.94 3.49 -4.34
CA GLY A 262 19.94 2.66 -4.99
C GLY A 262 20.93 2.08 -3.99
N ALA A 263 21.39 2.87 -3.02
CA ALA A 263 22.27 2.41 -1.96
C ALA A 263 21.60 1.36 -1.07
N LEU A 264 20.35 1.58 -0.66
CA LEU A 264 19.58 0.61 0.11
C LEU A 264 19.46 -0.74 -0.62
N LEU A 265 19.10 -0.72 -1.91
CA LEU A 265 19.00 -1.95 -2.69
C LEU A 265 20.36 -2.58 -2.97
N GLY A 266 21.40 -1.76 -3.17
CA GLY A 266 22.76 -2.22 -3.39
C GLY A 266 23.35 -3.00 -2.21
N LEU A 267 22.85 -2.79 -1.00
CA LEU A 267 23.23 -3.54 0.22
C LEU A 267 22.43 -4.84 0.42
N LEU A 268 21.39 -5.08 -0.39
CA LEU A 268 20.57 -6.28 -0.25
C LEU A 268 21.30 -7.61 -0.46
N PRO A 269 22.32 -7.77 -1.34
CA PRO A 269 22.93 -9.09 -1.55
C PRO A 269 23.44 -9.76 -0.27
N MET A 270 24.08 -9.01 0.63
CA MET A 270 24.54 -9.51 1.93
C MET A 270 23.40 -9.72 2.96
N TRP A 271 22.22 -9.16 2.69
CA TRP A 271 21.01 -9.34 3.48
C TRP A 271 20.20 -10.55 3.00
N ASN A 272 19.77 -10.50 1.74
CA ASN A 272 19.09 -11.55 1.00
C ASN A 272 19.28 -11.33 -0.52
N SER A 273 20.04 -12.19 -1.19
CA SER A 273 20.36 -12.08 -2.61
C SER A 273 19.17 -12.41 -3.50
N ALA A 274 18.28 -13.32 -3.07
CA ALA A 274 17.07 -13.63 -3.81
C ALA A 274 16.12 -12.43 -3.87
N VAL A 275 15.97 -11.68 -2.77
CA VAL A 275 15.19 -10.44 -2.73
C VAL A 275 15.83 -9.36 -3.61
N PHE A 276 17.16 -9.27 -3.66
CA PHE A 276 17.84 -8.35 -4.59
C PHE A 276 17.50 -8.65 -6.06
N ILE A 277 17.56 -9.92 -6.47
CA ILE A 277 17.20 -10.34 -7.84
C ILE A 277 15.71 -10.06 -8.12
N ALA A 278 14.82 -10.37 -7.17
CA ALA A 278 13.40 -10.06 -7.29
C ALA A 278 13.15 -8.54 -7.42
N ALA A 279 13.85 -7.73 -6.61
CA ALA A 279 13.79 -6.27 -6.69
C ALA A 279 14.24 -5.76 -8.06
N ALA A 280 15.34 -6.29 -8.60
CA ALA A 280 15.81 -5.93 -9.94
C ALA A 280 14.77 -6.23 -11.03
N ALA A 281 14.07 -7.36 -10.94
CA ALA A 281 12.99 -7.71 -11.86
C ALA A 281 11.81 -6.72 -11.77
N VAL A 282 11.31 -6.46 -10.55
CA VAL A 282 10.21 -5.49 -10.31
C VAL A 282 10.59 -4.10 -10.81
N LEU A 283 11.80 -3.62 -10.48
CA LEU A 283 12.28 -2.32 -10.94
C LEU A 283 12.46 -2.24 -12.46
N GLY A 284 12.83 -3.36 -13.10
CA GLY A 284 12.91 -3.46 -14.56
C GLY A 284 11.54 -3.26 -15.21
N VAL A 285 10.48 -3.87 -14.65
CA VAL A 285 9.11 -3.65 -15.13
C VAL A 285 8.66 -2.21 -14.86
N LEU A 286 8.92 -1.67 -13.66
CA LEU A 286 8.60 -0.27 -13.33
C LEU A 286 9.32 0.73 -14.25
N PHE A 287 10.57 0.47 -14.63
CA PHE A 287 11.33 1.29 -15.58
C PHE A 287 10.65 1.37 -16.96
N VAL A 288 10.03 0.27 -17.40
CA VAL A 288 9.28 0.22 -18.66
C VAL A 288 7.95 0.95 -18.53
N LEU A 289 7.22 0.71 -17.44
CA LEU A 289 5.83 1.18 -17.27
C LEU A 289 5.68 2.65 -16.86
N PHE A 290 6.69 3.22 -16.20
CA PHE A 290 6.60 4.56 -15.60
C PHE A 290 7.56 5.60 -16.22
N PRO A 291 7.21 6.90 -16.16
CA PRO A 291 8.17 7.97 -16.42
C PRO A 291 9.26 7.99 -15.32
N LEU A 292 10.30 8.82 -15.46
CA LEU A 292 11.48 8.91 -14.57
C LEU A 292 12.62 7.91 -14.87
N ARG A 293 12.75 7.50 -16.14
CA ARG A 293 13.79 6.57 -16.62
C ARG A 293 15.21 7.00 -16.25
N GLY A 294 15.53 8.28 -16.37
CA GLY A 294 16.86 8.80 -16.02
C GLY A 294 17.17 8.62 -14.52
N GLN A 295 16.23 8.92 -13.65
CA GLN A 295 16.39 8.73 -12.20
C GLN A 295 16.46 7.24 -11.83
N MET A 296 15.64 6.40 -12.48
CA MET A 296 15.68 4.95 -12.31
C MET A 296 17.01 4.35 -12.77
N LEU A 297 17.61 4.88 -13.84
CA LEU A 297 18.94 4.47 -14.28
C LEU A 297 20.01 4.82 -13.24
N VAL A 298 19.95 6.01 -12.63
CA VAL A 298 20.85 6.39 -11.53
C VAL A 298 20.69 5.45 -10.35
N LEU A 299 19.44 5.15 -9.94
CA LEU A 299 19.15 4.19 -8.88
C LEU A 299 19.76 2.81 -9.21
N ALA A 300 19.56 2.31 -10.43
CA ALA A 300 20.07 1.01 -10.86
C ALA A 300 21.61 0.97 -10.90
N ILE A 301 22.26 2.04 -11.37
CA ILE A 301 23.72 2.15 -11.39
C ILE A 301 24.28 2.12 -9.96
N VAL A 302 23.73 2.93 -9.05
CA VAL A 302 24.18 2.97 -7.65
C VAL A 302 23.97 1.59 -6.99
N ALA A 303 22.80 0.97 -7.20
CA ALA A 303 22.53 -0.37 -6.68
C ALA A 303 23.51 -1.40 -7.24
N GLY A 304 23.76 -1.39 -8.56
CA GLY A 304 24.67 -2.31 -9.22
C GLY A 304 26.13 -2.16 -8.76
N VAL A 305 26.63 -0.93 -8.64
CA VAL A 305 28.00 -0.65 -8.18
C VAL A 305 28.23 -1.18 -6.76
N LEU A 306 27.26 -1.04 -5.87
CA LEU A 306 27.37 -1.53 -4.49
C LEU A 306 27.11 -3.03 -4.38
N ALA A 307 26.18 -3.57 -5.17
CA ALA A 307 25.80 -4.98 -5.13
C ALA A 307 26.83 -5.90 -5.78
N LEU A 308 27.50 -5.46 -6.86
CA LEU A 308 28.44 -6.29 -7.62
C LEU A 308 29.56 -6.90 -6.76
N PRO A 309 30.32 -6.13 -5.95
CA PRO A 309 31.37 -6.73 -5.12
C PRO A 309 30.81 -7.73 -4.08
N GLN A 310 29.61 -7.48 -3.55
CA GLN A 310 28.95 -8.40 -2.62
C GLN A 310 28.54 -9.70 -3.32
N MET A 311 27.94 -9.61 -4.51
CA MET A 311 27.55 -10.76 -5.31
C MET A 311 28.76 -11.61 -5.71
N LEU A 312 29.86 -10.97 -6.12
CA LEU A 312 31.12 -11.66 -6.41
C LEU A 312 31.66 -12.37 -5.16
N TYR A 313 31.69 -11.69 -4.01
CA TYR A 313 32.11 -12.30 -2.75
C TYR A 313 31.28 -13.53 -2.39
N LEU A 314 29.96 -13.44 -2.47
CA LEU A 314 29.03 -14.55 -2.20
C LEU A 314 29.24 -15.75 -3.13
N SER A 315 29.73 -15.53 -4.35
CA SER A 315 29.99 -16.59 -5.33
C SER A 315 31.27 -17.41 -5.08
N THR A 316 32.18 -16.94 -4.22
CA THR A 316 33.49 -17.60 -3.95
C THR A 316 33.42 -18.77 -2.93
N GLY A 317 32.20 -19.26 -2.64
CA GLY A 317 31.84 -20.27 -1.62
C GLY A 317 32.69 -21.55 -1.58
N SER A 318 32.89 -22.15 -0.39
CA SER A 318 33.60 -23.43 -0.19
C SER A 318 32.90 -24.61 -0.88
N GLY A 319 31.62 -24.46 -1.20
CA GLY A 319 30.94 -25.35 -2.13
C GLY A 319 31.43 -25.06 -3.54
N ARG A 320 32.04 -26.07 -4.18
CA ARG A 320 32.35 -26.14 -5.63
C ARG A 320 31.10 -26.08 -6.51
N ALA A 321 30.16 -25.18 -6.22
CA ALA A 321 29.06 -24.87 -7.09
C ALA A 321 29.64 -23.99 -8.21
N HIS A 322 29.68 -24.54 -9.43
CA HIS A 322 29.80 -23.73 -10.63
C HIS A 322 28.93 -22.49 -10.47
N LEU A 323 29.47 -21.32 -10.84
CA LEU A 323 28.81 -20.02 -10.84
C LEU A 323 27.30 -20.25 -10.97
N PRO A 324 26.48 -20.03 -9.90
CA PRO A 324 25.08 -20.38 -9.95
C PRO A 324 24.53 -19.72 -11.20
N LYS A 325 23.97 -20.51 -12.12
CA LYS A 325 23.41 -19.99 -13.38
C LYS A 325 22.58 -18.77 -12.99
N LEU A 326 22.91 -17.60 -13.56
CA LEU A 326 22.28 -16.32 -13.20
C LEU A 326 20.74 -16.42 -13.19
N LEU A 327 20.22 -17.31 -14.03
CA LEU A 327 18.86 -17.79 -13.99
C LEU A 327 18.84 -19.33 -13.90
N HIS A 328 18.31 -19.87 -12.81
CA HIS A 328 17.97 -21.30 -12.70
C HIS A 328 16.45 -21.46 -12.64
N TRP A 329 15.86 -21.77 -13.80
CA TRP A 329 14.43 -22.00 -13.90
C TRP A 329 14.03 -23.33 -13.25
N GLY A 330 13.02 -23.32 -12.38
CA GLY A 330 12.51 -24.54 -11.74
C GLY A 330 13.29 -25.01 -10.52
N TYR A 331 13.70 -24.11 -9.62
CA TYR A 331 14.41 -24.51 -8.39
C TYR A 331 13.63 -25.49 -7.49
N THR A 332 12.29 -25.34 -7.46
CA THR A 332 11.40 -26.16 -6.63
C THR A 332 10.65 -27.22 -7.45
N ILE A 333 10.56 -27.05 -8.78
CA ILE A 333 9.67 -27.82 -9.64
C ILE A 333 10.50 -28.74 -10.52
N ASP A 334 10.35 -30.06 -10.36
CA ASP A 334 11.17 -31.07 -11.05
C ASP A 334 11.06 -31.00 -12.59
N GLN A 335 9.89 -30.62 -13.10
CA GLN A 335 9.64 -30.38 -14.53
C GLN A 335 9.05 -28.99 -14.74
N PRO A 336 9.87 -27.94 -14.81
CA PRO A 336 9.40 -26.56 -14.80
C PRO A 336 8.93 -26.14 -16.19
N THR A 337 7.95 -26.83 -16.78
CA THR A 337 7.26 -26.30 -17.96
C THR A 337 6.47 -25.05 -17.57
N ALA A 338 6.22 -24.14 -18.51
CA ALA A 338 5.40 -22.95 -18.24
C ALA A 338 4.04 -23.35 -17.62
N ALA A 339 3.42 -24.41 -18.12
CA ALA A 339 2.18 -24.96 -17.58
C ALA A 339 2.30 -25.41 -16.12
N ASN A 340 3.37 -26.15 -15.75
CA ASN A 340 3.57 -26.62 -14.38
C ASN A 340 3.87 -25.47 -13.41
N VAL A 341 4.65 -24.48 -13.86
CA VAL A 341 4.91 -23.26 -13.07
C VAL A 341 3.61 -22.47 -12.87
N THR A 342 2.82 -22.26 -13.93
CA THR A 342 1.52 -21.59 -13.82
C THR A 342 0.58 -22.35 -12.90
N LYS A 343 0.49 -23.68 -13.00
CA LYS A 343 -0.33 -24.51 -12.11
C LYS A 343 0.11 -24.38 -10.65
N TYR A 344 1.42 -24.41 -10.41
CA TYR A 344 1.98 -24.27 -9.08
C TYR A 344 1.69 -22.88 -8.47
N LEU A 345 1.87 -21.81 -9.24
CA LEU A 345 1.56 -20.44 -8.82
C LEU A 345 0.05 -20.23 -8.63
N ALA A 346 -0.79 -20.76 -9.54
CA ALA A 346 -2.24 -20.76 -9.42
C ALA A 346 -2.70 -21.38 -8.10
N TYR A 347 -2.14 -22.54 -7.76
CA TYR A 347 -2.47 -23.25 -6.53
C TYR A 347 -1.94 -22.52 -5.28
N THR A 348 -0.70 -22.02 -5.32
CA THR A 348 -0.02 -21.40 -4.17
C THR A 348 -0.66 -20.08 -3.74
N PHE A 349 -1.03 -19.25 -4.70
CA PHE A 349 -1.73 -18.00 -4.42
C PHE A 349 -3.25 -18.19 -4.29
N GLY A 350 -3.80 -19.23 -4.92
CA GLY A 350 -5.20 -19.64 -4.82
C GLY A 350 -6.17 -18.48 -5.03
N PHE A 351 -7.07 -18.24 -4.07
CA PHE A 351 -8.10 -17.21 -4.19
C PHE A 351 -7.53 -15.78 -4.31
N LYS A 352 -6.25 -15.56 -3.93
CA LYS A 352 -5.61 -14.25 -4.10
C LYS A 352 -5.54 -13.83 -5.57
N TRP A 353 -5.52 -14.76 -6.52
CA TRP A 353 -5.63 -14.42 -7.94
C TRP A 353 -6.93 -13.69 -8.28
N VAL A 354 -8.06 -14.10 -7.67
CA VAL A 354 -9.35 -13.42 -7.84
C VAL A 354 -9.28 -12.01 -7.28
N LEU A 355 -8.67 -11.85 -6.09
CA LEU A 355 -8.47 -10.53 -5.49
C LEU A 355 -7.59 -9.62 -6.35
N ILE A 356 -6.52 -10.16 -6.94
CA ILE A 356 -5.63 -9.43 -7.86
C ILE A 356 -6.40 -8.98 -9.10
N VAL A 357 -7.18 -9.87 -9.74
CA VAL A 357 -7.97 -9.53 -10.93
C VAL A 357 -9.01 -8.46 -10.61
N LEU A 358 -9.75 -8.61 -9.50
CA LEU A 358 -10.71 -7.60 -9.05
C LEU A 358 -10.01 -6.26 -8.78
N ALA A 359 -8.86 -6.28 -8.10
CA ALA A 359 -8.08 -5.08 -7.86
C ALA A 359 -7.67 -4.39 -9.16
N LEU A 360 -7.23 -5.13 -10.18
CA LEU A 360 -6.84 -4.56 -11.48
C LEU A 360 -8.01 -3.94 -12.25
N ILE A 361 -9.23 -4.49 -12.11
CA ILE A 361 -10.44 -3.94 -12.73
C ILE A 361 -10.79 -2.57 -12.12
N PHE A 362 -10.77 -2.45 -10.79
CA PHE A 362 -11.13 -1.22 -10.08
C PHE A 362 -9.96 -0.24 -9.92
N ALA A 363 -8.72 -0.66 -10.18
CA ALA A 363 -7.54 0.17 -10.05
C ALA A 363 -7.50 1.30 -11.10
N ARG A 364 -7.11 2.49 -10.64
CA ARG A 364 -6.76 3.63 -11.49
C ARG A 364 -5.54 3.29 -12.36
N SER A 365 -5.33 4.03 -13.46
CA SER A 365 -4.21 3.80 -14.40
C SER A 365 -2.85 3.66 -13.70
N LEU A 366 -2.52 4.58 -12.78
CA LEU A 366 -1.28 4.54 -12.00
C LEU A 366 -1.16 3.25 -11.15
N GLN A 367 -2.20 2.94 -10.39
CA GLN A 367 -2.27 1.75 -9.54
C GLN A 367 -2.11 0.48 -10.37
N ARG A 368 -2.83 0.39 -11.50
CA ARG A 368 -2.81 -0.77 -12.40
C ARG A 368 -1.42 -1.04 -12.96
N ARG A 369 -0.72 0.00 -13.44
CA ARG A 369 0.67 -0.13 -13.91
C ARG A 369 1.60 -0.57 -12.79
N PHE A 370 1.39 -0.07 -11.57
CA PHE A 370 2.19 -0.45 -10.43
C PHE A 370 1.98 -1.91 -10.03
N PHE A 371 0.74 -2.41 -10.05
CA PHE A 371 0.42 -3.81 -9.76
C PHE A 371 0.84 -4.81 -10.84
N LEU A 372 1.10 -4.34 -12.07
CA LEU A 372 1.60 -5.18 -13.16
C LEU A 372 3.11 -5.46 -13.03
N ALA A 373 3.84 -4.61 -12.30
CA ALA A 373 5.25 -4.79 -11.97
C ALA A 373 5.42 -5.64 -10.71
#